data_AF-A0A1Y4IZ84-F1
#
_entry.id   AF-A0A1Y4IZ84-F1
#
_cell.length_a   1.000
_cell.length_b   1.000
_cell.length_c   1.000
_cell.angle_alpha   90.00
_cell.angle_beta   90.00
_cell.angle_gamma   90.00
#
_symmetry.space_group_name_H-M   'P 1'
#
loop_
_entity.id
_entity.type
_entity.pdbx_description
1 polymer ?
#
loop_
_entity_poly.entity_id
_entity_poly.type
_entity_poly.pdbx_seq_one_letter_code
_entity_poly.pdbx_strand_id
1 'polypeptide(L)'
;MDVILIMCLGVLVGSRFFPKQYKKLCERLQVVCTLALIFCMGVMLGQRPGFLQELGQLGLQSLVFCLVPVAFSVLFVYLLTCRFMNGREKRNKRR
;
A
#
# COMPACT_ATOMS: atom_id res chain seq x y z
N MET A 1 15.83 12.02 -5.96
CA MET A 1 15.35 13.23 -5.25
C MET A 1 14.03 13.73 -5.83
N ASP A 2 13.80 13.50 -7.12
CA ASP A 2 12.67 13.97 -7.93
C ASP A 2 11.31 13.42 -7.45
N VAL A 3 11.27 12.16 -7.04
CA VAL A 3 10.03 11.52 -6.57
C VAL A 3 9.52 12.16 -5.28
N ILE A 4 10.41 12.47 -4.34
CA ILE A 4 10.07 13.11 -3.07
C ILE A 4 9.51 14.51 -3.31
N LEU A 5 10.13 15.27 -4.23
CA LEU A 5 9.67 16.60 -4.64
C LEU A 5 8.26 16.54 -5.26
N ILE A 6 8.01 15.56 -6.13
CA ILE A 6 6.69 15.34 -6.75
C ILE A 6 5.63 14.95 -5.71
N MET A 7 5.97 14.13 -4.71
CA MET A 7 5.03 13.80 -3.63
C MET A 7 4.71 15.02 -2.77
N CYS A 8 5.71 15.83 -2.41
CA CYS A 8 5.50 17.08 -1.67
C CYS A 8 4.62 18.07 -2.45
N LEU A 9 4.87 18.25 -3.75
CA LEU A 9 4.05 19.09 -4.63
C LEU A 9 2.61 18.56 -4.73
N GLY A 10 2.43 17.24 -4.87
CA GLY A 10 1.12 16.61 -4.89
C GLY A 10 0.30 16.87 -3.63
N VAL A 11 0.93 16.81 -2.45
CA VAL A 11 0.28 17.14 -1.16
C VAL A 11 -0.10 18.62 -1.09
N LEU A 12 0.78 19.53 -1.53
CA LEU A 12 0.55 20.98 -1.50
C LEU A 12 -0.63 21.38 -2.40
N VAL A 13 -0.67 20.83 -3.62
CA VAL A 13 -1.74 21.06 -4.60
C VAL A 13 -3.05 20.40 -4.14
N GLY A 14 -2.97 19.18 -3.60
CA GLY A 14 -4.11 18.47 -3.03
C GLY A 14 -4.77 19.20 -1.86
N SER A 15 -3.98 19.88 -1.03
CA SER A 15 -4.49 20.66 0.12
C SER A 15 -5.22 21.94 -0.29
N ARG A 16 -4.89 22.54 -1.43
CA ARG A 16 -5.38 23.89 -1.79
C ARG A 16 -6.52 23.88 -2.83
N PHE A 17 -6.66 22.81 -3.61
CA PHE A 17 -7.47 22.83 -4.83
C PHE A 17 -8.54 21.72 -4.94
N PHE A 18 -8.87 20.98 -3.88
CA PHE A 18 -9.81 19.84 -3.96
C PHE A 18 -11.22 20.14 -3.41
N PRO A 19 -12.15 20.73 -4.20
CA PRO A 19 -13.56 20.71 -3.88
C PRO A 19 -14.12 19.28 -4.00
N LYS A 20 -15.13 18.96 -3.20
CA LYS A 20 -15.72 17.61 -3.04
C LYS A 20 -16.18 16.94 -4.34
N GLN A 21 -16.41 17.72 -5.41
CA GLN A 21 -16.89 17.24 -6.70
C GLN A 21 -15.82 16.49 -7.52
N TYR A 22 -14.55 16.90 -7.44
CA TYR A 22 -13.45 16.22 -8.17
C TYR A 22 -12.89 15.01 -7.43
N LYS A 23 -13.19 14.84 -6.14
CA LYS A 23 -12.79 13.65 -5.36
C LYS A 23 -13.25 12.34 -6.00
N LYS A 24 -14.52 12.24 -6.41
CA LYS A 24 -15.06 11.02 -7.02
C LYS A 24 -14.43 10.70 -8.37
N LEU A 25 -14.11 11.74 -9.17
CA LEU A 25 -13.45 11.55 -10.46
C LEU A 25 -11.99 11.13 -10.28
N CYS A 26 -11.25 11.78 -9.38
CA CYS A 26 -9.89 11.37 -9.06
C CYS A 26 -9.82 9.98 -8.45
N GLU A 27 -10.78 9.57 -7.61
CA GLU A 27 -10.85 8.20 -7.10
C GLU A 27 -11.01 7.18 -8.23
N ARG A 28 -11.96 7.42 -9.15
CA ARG A 28 -12.14 6.54 -10.32
C ARG A 28 -10.92 6.52 -11.24
N LEU A 29 -10.34 7.67 -11.54
CA LEU A 29 -9.12 7.77 -12.34
C LEU A 29 -7.93 7.09 -11.66
N GLN A 30 -7.75 7.26 -10.35
CA GLN A 30 -6.70 6.61 -9.57
C GLN A 30 -6.82 5.09 -9.66
N VAL A 31 -8.03 4.55 -9.50
CA VAL A 31 -8.27 3.09 -9.60
C VAL A 31 -7.97 2.59 -11.01
N VAL A 32 -8.44 3.29 -12.04
CA VAL A 32 -8.16 2.92 -13.45
C VAL A 32 -6.67 2.97 -13.76
N CYS A 33 -5.96 4.03 -13.34
CA CYS A 33 -4.51 4.14 -13.49
C CYS A 33 -3.78 3.04 -12.70
N THR A 34 -4.22 2.73 -11.48
CA THR A 34 -3.61 1.67 -10.67
C THR A 34 -3.74 0.31 -11.35
N LEU A 35 -4.92 0.01 -11.89
CA LEU A 35 -5.15 -1.22 -12.67
C LEU A 35 -4.27 -1.26 -13.92
N ALA A 36 -4.19 -0.15 -14.67
CA ALA A 36 -3.34 -0.07 -15.85
C ALA A 36 -1.86 -0.27 -15.52
N LEU A 37 -1.38 0.33 -14.43
CA LEU A 37 0.01 0.17 -13.97
C LEU A 37 0.31 -1.26 -13.52
N ILE A 38 -0.58 -1.88 -12.74
CA ILE A 38 -0.44 -3.29 -12.33
C ILE A 38 -0.40 -4.18 -13.57
N PHE A 39 -1.27 -3.92 -14.57
CA PHE A 39 -1.27 -4.66 -15.82
C PHE A 39 0.05 -4.51 -16.58
N CYS A 40 0.55 -3.29 -16.75
CA CYS A 40 1.83 -3.04 -17.41
C CYS A 40 3.01 -3.72 -16.68
N MET A 41 3.04 -3.66 -15.34
CA MET A 41 4.05 -4.36 -14.55
C MET A 41 3.94 -5.88 -14.73
N GLY A 42 2.73 -6.43 -14.74
CA GLY A 42 2.49 -7.86 -14.99
C GLY A 42 2.96 -8.32 -16.37
N VAL A 43 2.66 -7.55 -17.43
CA VAL A 43 3.13 -7.84 -18.80
C VAL A 43 4.65 -7.79 -18.90
N MET A 44 5.28 -6.78 -18.29
CA MET A 44 6.75 -6.65 -18.23
C MET A 44 7.41 -7.86 -17.56
N LEU A 45 6.79 -8.45 -16.53
CA LEU A 45 7.27 -9.67 -15.88
C LEU A 45 7.06 -10.90 -16.76
N GLY A 46 5.91 -11.02 -17.44
CA GLY A 46 5.61 -12.15 -18.34
C GLY A 46 6.46 -12.21 -19.61
N GLN A 47 7.00 -11.06 -20.07
CA GLN A 47 7.89 -11.00 -21.22
C GLN A 47 9.33 -11.47 -20.95
N ARG A 48 9.70 -11.72 -19.68
CA ARG A 48 11.05 -12.18 -19.32
C ARG A 48 11.19 -13.70 -19.56
N PRO A 49 12.04 -14.15 -20.50
CA PRO A 49 12.29 -15.58 -20.68
C PRO A 49 13.00 -16.11 -19.42
N GLY A 50 12.37 -17.08 -18.74
CA GLY A 50 12.88 -17.63 -17.48
C GLY A 50 12.13 -17.20 -16.22
N PHE A 51 11.17 -16.24 -16.31
CA PHE A 51 10.42 -15.78 -15.13
C PHE A 51 9.68 -16.90 -14.39
N LEU A 52 9.08 -17.88 -15.10
CA LEU A 52 8.42 -19.01 -14.43
C LEU A 52 9.41 -19.98 -13.77
N GLN A 53 10.62 -20.10 -14.32
CA GLN A 53 11.65 -20.98 -13.77
C GLN A 53 12.32 -20.35 -12.54
N GLU A 54 12.58 -19.03 -12.61
CA GLU A 54 13.00 -18.22 -11.47
C GLU A 54 11.92 -18.12 -10.42
N LEU A 55 10.64 -17.98 -10.77
CA LEU A 55 9.52 -18.06 -9.82
C LEU A 55 9.42 -19.44 -9.17
N GLY A 56 9.73 -20.54 -9.88
CA GLY A 56 9.74 -21.88 -9.29
C GLY A 56 10.85 -22.04 -8.23
N GLN A 57 12.06 -21.59 -8.53
CA GLN A 57 13.21 -21.68 -7.61
C GLN A 57 13.17 -20.62 -6.49
N LEU A 58 12.85 -19.37 -6.81
CA LEU A 58 12.82 -18.25 -5.88
C LEU A 58 11.47 -18.10 -5.18
N GLY A 59 10.40 -18.69 -5.71
CA GLY A 59 9.04 -18.57 -5.19
C GLY A 59 8.91 -19.13 -3.78
N LEU A 60 9.47 -20.30 -3.50
CA LEU A 60 9.41 -20.88 -2.15
C LEU A 60 10.14 -20.02 -1.13
N GLN A 61 11.35 -19.56 -1.45
CA GLN A 61 12.12 -18.72 -0.54
C GLN A 61 11.46 -17.35 -0.35
N SER A 62 11.01 -16.71 -1.43
CA SER A 62 10.32 -15.41 -1.37
C SER A 62 8.97 -15.48 -0.65
N LEU A 63 8.26 -16.63 -0.71
CA LEU A 63 7.02 -16.84 0.03
C LEU A 63 7.31 -16.85 1.53
N VAL A 64 8.35 -17.55 2.01
CA VAL A 64 8.74 -17.51 3.43
C VAL A 64 9.19 -16.10 3.84
N PHE A 65 9.99 -15.42 3.03
CA PHE A 65 10.42 -14.03 3.27
C PHE A 65 9.28 -13.02 3.19
N CYS A 66 8.16 -13.32 2.55
CA CYS A 66 6.98 -12.48 2.55
C CYS A 66 6.10 -12.79 3.77
N LEU A 67 5.84 -14.08 4.02
CA LEU A 67 4.90 -14.51 5.05
C LEU A 67 5.41 -14.18 6.46
N VAL A 68 6.70 -14.38 6.74
CA VAL A 68 7.27 -14.13 8.07
C VAL A 68 7.21 -12.64 8.45
N PRO A 69 7.71 -11.68 7.65
CA PRO A 69 7.61 -10.26 7.97
C PRO A 69 6.18 -9.72 7.93
N VAL A 70 5.32 -10.23 7.04
CA VAL A 70 3.91 -9.82 7.01
C VAL A 70 3.20 -10.27 8.28
N ALA A 71 3.33 -11.53 8.68
CA ALA A 71 2.75 -12.03 9.92
C ALA A 71 3.29 -11.28 11.14
N PHE A 72 4.61 -11.02 11.18
CA PHE A 72 5.23 -10.26 12.27
C PHE A 72 4.74 -8.80 12.31
N SER A 73 4.64 -8.14 11.15
CA SER A 73 4.13 -6.77 11.03
C SER A 73 2.68 -6.67 11.49
N VAL A 74 1.81 -7.59 11.05
CA VAL A 74 0.40 -7.65 11.47
C VAL A 74 0.29 -7.90 12.97
N LEU A 75 1.07 -8.85 13.51
CA LEU A 75 1.08 -9.14 14.95
C LEU A 75 1.54 -7.92 15.76
N PHE A 76 2.59 -7.24 15.31
CA PHE A 76 3.11 -6.04 15.96
C PHE A 76 2.10 -4.90 15.96
N VAL A 77 1.47 -4.62 14.80
CA VAL A 77 0.42 -3.60 14.67
C VAL A 77 -0.80 -3.96 15.51
N TYR A 78 -1.18 -5.23 15.57
CA TYR A 78 -2.28 -5.70 16.42
C TYR A 78 -1.97 -5.50 17.91
N LEU A 79 -0.75 -5.85 18.35
CA LEU A 79 -0.29 -5.65 19.73
C LEU A 79 -0.24 -4.16 20.07
N LEU A 80 0.28 -3.31 19.18
CA LEU A 80 0.26 -1.86 19.32
C LEU A 80 -1.17 -1.32 19.38
N THR A 81 -2.05 -1.79 18.50
CA THR A 81 -3.46 -1.35 18.44
C THR A 81 -4.20 -1.74 19.72
N CYS A 82 -4.05 -2.99 20.19
CA CYS A 82 -4.60 -3.42 21.47
C CYS A 82 -4.02 -2.62 22.63
N ARG A 83 -2.70 -2.40 22.70
CA ARG A 83 -2.08 -1.70 23.83
C ARG A 83 -2.38 -0.20 23.85
N PHE A 84 -2.49 0.43 22.67
CA PHE A 84 -2.71 1.87 22.54
C PHE A 84 -4.21 2.25 22.54
N MET A 85 -5.08 1.37 22.02
CA MET A 85 -6.52 1.65 21.90
C MET A 85 -7.35 1.09 23.06
N ASN A 86 -6.90 0.01 23.73
CA ASN A 86 -7.54 -0.47 24.96
C ASN A 86 -7.32 0.51 26.15
N GLY A 87 -6.34 1.42 26.04
CA GLY A 87 -6.22 2.59 26.93
C GLY A 87 -7.25 3.69 26.66
N ARG A 88 -7.81 3.78 25.45
CA ARG A 88 -8.84 4.77 25.09
C ARG A 88 -10.24 4.33 25.49
N GLU A 89 -10.55 3.04 25.44
CA GLU A 89 -11.87 2.53 25.83
C GLU A 89 -12.16 2.73 27.33
N LYS A 90 -11.13 2.61 28.19
CA LYS A 90 -11.27 2.94 29.63
C LYS A 90 -11.46 4.44 29.92
N ARG A 91 -11.08 5.34 29.00
CA ARG A 91 -11.22 6.79 29.18
C ARG A 91 -12.58 7.33 28.71
N ASN A 92 -13.29 6.61 27.84
CA ASN A 92 -14.61 7.03 27.36
C ASN A 92 -15.78 6.54 28.22
N LYS A 93 -15.53 5.64 29.19
CA LYS A 93 -16.54 5.18 30.17
C LYS A 93 -16.51 5.95 31.50
N ARG A 94 -15.66 6.99 31.60
CA ARG A 94 -15.54 7.90 32.77
C ARG A 94 -15.88 9.37 32.42
N ARG A 95 -16.54 9.62 31.29
CA ARG A 95 -17.15 10.92 30.98
C ARG A 95 -18.64 10.76 30.86
#